data_AF-A0A5K0Z0J0-F1
#
_entry.id   AF-A0A5K0Z0J0-F1
#
_cell.length_a   1.000
_cell.length_b   1.000
_cell.length_c   1.000
_cell.angle_alpha   90.00
_cell.angle_beta   90.00
_cell.angle_gamma   90.00
#
_symmetry.space_group_name_H-M   'P 1'
#
loop_
_entity.id
_entity.type
_entity.pdbx_description
1 polymer ?
#
loop_
_entity_poly.entity_id
_entity_poly.type
_entity_poly.pdbx_seq_one_letter_code
_entity_poly.pdbx_strand_id
1 'polypeptide(L)'
;VGPRSTKDRERFPPNNVLLMLTGAGLLWMGWAGFNGGDPYSANIDSSIAVLNTNICAATSLLVWTCLDVIVFKKPSVIGAVQGMITGLVCITPGA
;
A
#
# COMPACT_ATOMS: atom_id res chain seq x y z
N VAL A 1 -21.36 -13.93 -7.25
CA VAL A 1 -20.87 -14.13 -5.86
C VAL A 1 -21.46 -13.03 -4.99
N GLY A 2 -22.19 -13.39 -3.92
CA GLY A 2 -22.81 -12.43 -2.99
C GLY A 2 -21.91 -12.10 -1.79
N PRO A 3 -22.25 -11.06 -1.00
CA PRO A 3 -21.48 -10.72 0.19
C PRO A 3 -21.57 -11.82 1.27
N ARG A 4 -20.58 -11.86 2.15
CA ARG A 4 -20.62 -12.65 3.39
C ARG A 4 -21.79 -12.23 4.28
N SER A 5 -22.15 -13.10 5.23
CA SER A 5 -23.23 -12.83 6.18
C SER A 5 -23.02 -11.52 6.93
N THR A 6 -24.10 -10.84 7.31
CA THR A 6 -24.03 -9.53 8.00
C THR A 6 -23.25 -9.64 9.31
N LYS A 7 -23.44 -10.72 10.07
CA LYS A 7 -22.75 -10.99 11.33
C LYS A 7 -21.22 -10.98 11.16
N ASP A 8 -20.71 -11.52 10.05
CA ASP A 8 -19.27 -11.57 9.77
C ASP A 8 -18.70 -10.23 9.30
N ARG A 9 -19.55 -9.33 8.81
CA ARG A 9 -19.15 -8.02 8.27
C ARG A 9 -19.14 -6.93 9.34
N GLU A 10 -20.03 -7.01 10.32
CA GLU A 10 -20.10 -6.03 11.43
C GLU A 10 -18.88 -6.10 12.35
N ARG A 11 -18.29 -7.29 12.51
CA ARG A 11 -17.10 -7.47 13.36
C ARG A 11 -16.09 -8.39 12.68
N PHE A 12 -15.20 -7.79 11.89
CA PHE A 12 -14.18 -8.49 11.13
C PHE A 12 -12.75 -8.10 11.56
N PRO A 13 -12.32 -8.46 12.78
CA PRO A 13 -10.94 -8.22 13.19
C PRO A 13 -9.99 -9.12 12.37
N PRO A 14 -8.81 -8.62 11.97
CA PRO A 14 -7.80 -9.48 11.37
C PRO A 14 -7.35 -10.55 12.37
N ASN A 15 -7.27 -11.80 11.90
CA ASN A 15 -6.80 -12.92 12.72
C ASN A 15 -5.28 -12.89 12.94
N ASN A 16 -4.50 -12.33 12.00
CA ASN A 16 -3.05 -12.26 12.07
C ASN A 16 -2.49 -11.00 11.39
N VAL A 17 -2.20 -9.98 12.20
CA VAL A 17 -1.65 -8.69 11.71
C VAL A 17 -0.20 -8.83 11.23
N LEU A 18 0.59 -9.73 11.83
CA LEU A 18 1.98 -9.94 11.42
C LEU A 18 2.05 -10.51 10.00
N LEU A 19 1.21 -11.50 9.69
CA LEU A 19 1.15 -12.07 8.34
C LEU A 19 0.71 -11.03 7.30
N MET A 20 -0.24 -10.16 7.66
CA MET A 20 -0.64 -9.04 6.82
C MET A 20 0.54 -8.10 6.54
N LEU A 21 1.33 -7.77 7.55
CA LEU A 21 2.53 -6.94 7.40
C LEU A 21 3.61 -7.59 6.54
N THR A 22 3.81 -8.91 6.66
CA THR A 22 4.69 -9.66 5.77
C THR A 22 4.23 -9.53 4.32
N GLY A 23 2.93 -9.69 4.06
CA GLY A 23 2.35 -9.49 2.73
C GLY A 23 2.51 -8.06 2.21
N ALA A 24 2.30 -7.06 3.08
CA ALA A 24 2.50 -5.65 2.74
C ALA A 24 3.95 -5.35 2.33
N GLY A 25 4.93 -5.87 3.07
CA GLY A 25 6.35 -5.72 2.75
C GLY A 25 6.73 -6.40 1.43
N LEU A 26 6.22 -7.62 1.19
CA LEU A 26 6.42 -8.32 -0.09
C LEU A 26 5.80 -7.56 -1.26
N LEU A 27 4.60 -7.00 -1.08
CA LEU A 27 3.95 -6.17 -2.09
C LEU A 27 4.76 -4.92 -2.40
N TRP A 28 5.23 -4.18 -1.40
CA TRP A 28 6.05 -2.98 -1.63
C TRP A 28 7.34 -3.34 -2.39
N MET A 29 8.10 -4.33 -1.91
CA MET A 29 9.33 -4.75 -2.58
C MET A 29 9.07 -5.21 -4.02
N GLY A 30 8.02 -6.02 -4.23
CA GLY A 30 7.63 -6.48 -5.55
C GLY A 30 7.18 -5.35 -6.48
N TRP A 31 6.56 -4.30 -5.94
CA TRP A 31 6.06 -3.17 -6.73
C TRP A 31 7.17 -2.33 -7.37
N ALA A 32 8.35 -2.26 -6.72
CA ALA A 32 9.52 -1.64 -7.33
C ALA A 32 9.93 -2.37 -8.62
N GLY A 33 9.85 -3.70 -8.64
CA GLY A 33 10.04 -4.50 -9.86
C GLY A 33 8.88 -4.39 -10.85
N PHE A 34 7.65 -4.26 -10.36
CA PHE A 34 6.46 -4.09 -11.20
C PHE A 34 6.51 -2.79 -12.01
N ASN A 35 6.75 -1.66 -11.34
CA ASN A 35 6.82 -0.34 -11.99
C ASN A 35 8.18 -0.12 -12.67
N GLY A 36 9.29 -0.44 -11.97
CA GLY A 36 10.63 -0.25 -12.52
C GLY A 36 11.01 -1.23 -13.63
N GLY A 37 10.26 -2.32 -13.79
CA GLY A 37 10.48 -3.32 -14.83
C GLY A 37 9.67 -3.09 -16.11
N ASP A 38 8.69 -2.18 -16.10
CA ASP A 38 7.83 -1.91 -17.26
C ASP A 38 8.60 -1.44 -18.51
N PRO A 39 9.73 -0.73 -18.41
CA PRO A 39 10.56 -0.40 -19.59
C PRO A 39 11.35 -1.58 -20.18
N TYR A 40 11.24 -2.78 -19.60
CA TYR A 40 11.94 -4.03 -20.00
C TYR A 40 13.47 -3.89 -20.16
N SER A 41 14.08 -2.87 -19.55
CA SER A 41 15.51 -2.58 -19.67
C SER A 41 15.98 -1.73 -18.49
N ALA A 42 17.22 -1.93 -18.01
CA ALA A 42 17.78 -1.12 -16.93
C ALA A 42 18.24 0.25 -17.48
N ASN A 43 17.37 1.25 -17.38
CA ASN A 43 17.60 2.58 -17.94
C ASN A 43 17.17 3.70 -16.96
N ILE A 44 17.22 4.96 -17.43
CA ILE A 44 16.85 6.14 -16.63
C ILE A 44 15.36 6.09 -16.27
N ASP A 45 14.50 5.67 -17.19
CA ASP A 45 13.05 5.55 -16.99
C ASP A 45 12.74 4.57 -15.85
N SER A 46 13.36 3.39 -15.86
CA SER A 46 13.26 2.39 -14.77
C SER A 46 13.71 2.94 -13.42
N SER A 47 14.76 3.75 -13.42
CA SER A 47 15.29 4.37 -12.19
C SER A 47 14.32 5.39 -11.61
N ILE A 48 13.69 6.20 -12.47
CA ILE A 48 12.67 7.17 -12.08
C ILE A 48 11.41 6.45 -11.59
N ALA A 49 10.98 5.38 -12.27
CA ALA A 49 9.84 4.57 -11.88
C ALA A 49 10.00 3.97 -10.48
N VAL A 50 11.17 3.42 -10.14
CA VAL A 50 11.43 2.92 -8.78
C VAL A 50 11.43 4.06 -7.76
N LEU A 51 12.00 5.22 -8.09
CA LEU A 51 12.02 6.39 -7.20
C LEU A 51 10.60 6.91 -6.91
N ASN A 52 9.81 7.14 -7.96
CA ASN A 52 8.43 7.59 -7.88
C ASN A 52 7.56 6.62 -7.08
N THR A 53 7.74 5.31 -7.30
CA THR A 53 7.05 4.25 -6.57
C THR A 53 7.25 4.37 -5.06
N ASN A 54 8.50 4.52 -4.62
CA ASN A 54 8.82 4.61 -3.19
C ASN A 54 8.35 5.93 -2.57
N ILE A 55 8.53 7.05 -3.27
CA ILE A 55 8.10 8.37 -2.77
C ILE A 55 6.58 8.42 -2.64
N CYS A 56 5.84 7.94 -3.64
CA CYS A 56 4.38 7.96 -3.61
C CYS A 56 3.83 7.03 -2.52
N ALA A 57 4.35 5.80 -2.41
CA ALA A 57 3.95 4.86 -1.36
C ALA A 57 4.20 5.41 0.05
N ALA A 58 5.39 5.97 0.29
CA ALA A 58 5.74 6.55 1.58
C ALA A 58 4.87 7.78 1.91
N THR A 59 4.65 8.66 0.94
CA THR A 59 3.82 9.86 1.11
C THR A 59 2.38 9.49 1.42
N SER A 60 1.80 8.55 0.66
CA SER A 60 0.42 8.10 0.88
C SER A 60 0.26 7.39 2.24
N LEU A 61 1.21 6.54 2.63
CA LEU A 61 1.24 5.93 3.97
C LEU A 61 1.26 6.99 5.08
N LEU A 62 2.14 7.99 4.98
CA LEU A 62 2.26 9.05 5.98
C LEU A 62 0.99 9.89 6.04
N VAL A 63 0.45 10.30 4.90
CA VAL A 63 -0.81 11.07 4.83
C VAL A 63 -1.93 10.28 5.49
N TRP A 64 -2.09 9.00 5.16
CA TRP A 64 -3.14 8.16 5.74
C TRP A 64 -2.98 8.01 7.25
N THR A 65 -1.76 7.77 7.71
CA THR A 65 -1.46 7.64 9.15
C THR A 65 -1.72 8.96 9.89
N CYS A 66 -1.38 10.09 9.28
CA CYS A 66 -1.70 11.41 9.82
C CYS A 66 -3.21 11.63 9.89
N LEU A 67 -3.96 11.25 8.86
CA LEU A 67 -5.43 11.31 8.86
C LEU A 67 -6.04 10.44 9.96
N ASP A 68 -5.50 9.23 10.17
CA ASP A 68 -5.94 8.35 11.25
C ASP A 68 -5.75 9.01 12.63
N VAL A 69 -4.60 9.66 12.85
CA VAL A 69 -4.33 10.40 14.08
C VAL A 69 -5.26 11.61 14.22
N ILE A 70 -5.53 12.35 13.15
CA ILE A 70 -6.40 13.53 13.18
C ILE A 70 -7.84 13.15 13.52
N VAL A 71 -8.37 12.12 12.84
CA VAL A 71 -9.79 11.70 12.89
C VAL A 71 -10.04 10.78 14.08
N PHE A 72 -9.22 9.75 14.27
CA PHE A 72 -9.43 8.69 15.27
C PHE A 72 -8.55 8.83 16.52
N LYS A 73 -7.68 9.86 16.58
CA LYS A 73 -6.78 10.16 17.71
C LYS A 73 -5.73 9.09 18.01
N LYS A 74 -5.56 8.12 17.11
CA LYS A 74 -4.56 7.06 17.21
C LYS A 74 -4.15 6.57 15.81
N PRO A 75 -2.89 6.21 15.59
CA PRO A 75 -2.47 5.62 14.33
C PRO A 75 -3.04 4.21 14.16
N SER A 76 -3.29 3.78 12.92
CA SER A 76 -3.70 2.42 12.58
C SER A 76 -2.66 1.75 11.70
N VAL A 77 -2.18 0.57 12.09
CA VAL A 77 -1.27 -0.24 11.26
C VAL A 77 -1.99 -0.72 9.98
N ILE A 78 -3.28 -1.07 10.10
CA ILE A 78 -4.10 -1.46 8.95
C ILE A 78 -4.27 -0.26 8.02
N GLY A 79 -4.53 0.93 8.58
CA GLY A 79 -4.65 2.18 7.83
C GLY A 79 -3.36 2.55 7.12
N ALA A 80 -2.21 2.42 7.78
CA ALA A 80 -0.90 2.64 7.17
C ALA A 80 -0.64 1.72 5.97
N VAL A 81 -0.97 0.43 6.07
CA VAL A 81 -0.87 -0.52 4.96
C VAL A 81 -1.86 -0.18 3.83
N GLN A 82 -3.08 0.25 4.15
CA GLN A 82 -4.04 0.73 3.14
C GLN A 82 -3.52 1.98 2.42
N GLY A 83 -2.93 2.94 3.14
CA GLY A 83 -2.31 4.12 2.56
C GLY A 83 -1.13 3.78 1.66
N MET A 84 -0.25 2.90 2.12
CA MET A 84 0.86 2.38 1.30
C MET A 84 0.36 1.78 -0.02
N ILE A 85 -0.62 0.87 0.02
CA ILE A 85 -1.20 0.23 -1.19
C ILE A 85 -1.87 1.29 -2.07
N THR A 86 -2.55 2.27 -1.49
CA THR A 86 -3.17 3.36 -2.24
C THR A 86 -2.12 4.15 -3.02
N GLY A 87 -1.00 4.51 -2.40
CA GLY A 87 0.11 5.18 -3.06
C GLY A 87 0.70 4.35 -4.20
N LEU A 88 0.97 3.06 -3.95
CA LEU A 88 1.49 2.12 -4.96
C LEU A 88 0.57 1.99 -6.18
N VAL A 89 -0.75 1.85 -5.95
CA VAL A 89 -1.74 1.77 -7.03
C VAL A 89 -1.86 3.10 -7.78
N CYS A 90 -1.87 4.23 -7.06
CA CYS A 90 -2.01 5.55 -7.63
C CYS A 90 -0.85 5.93 -8.57
N ILE A 91 0.38 5.60 -8.19
CA ILE A 91 1.57 5.93 -9.00
C ILE A 91 1.77 4.99 -10.18
N THR A 92 1.23 3.77 -10.15
CA THR A 92 1.43 2.75 -11.20
C THR A 92 1.27 3.27 -12.64
N PRO A 93 0.22 4.02 -13.04
CA PRO A 93 0.10 4.54 -14.41
C PRO A 93 1.05 5.69 -14.77
N GLY A 94 1.78 6.25 -13.81
CA GLY A 94 2.69 7.38 -14.00
C GLY A 94 4.00 7.21 -13.24
N ALA A 95 4.42 5.97 -13.03
CA ALA A 95 5.67 5.64 -12.37
C ALA A 95 6.83 6.04 -13.26
#